data_AF-A0A0A1U936-F1
#
_entry.id   AF-A0A0A1U936-F1
#
_cell.length_a   1.000
_cell.length_b   1.000
_cell.length_c   1.000
_cell.angle_alpha   90.00
_cell.angle_beta   90.00
_cell.angle_gamma   90.00
#
_symmetry.space_group_name_H-M   'P 1'
#
loop_
_entity.id
_entity.type
_entity.pdbx_description
1 polymer ?
#
loop_
_entity_poly.entity_id
_entity_poly.type
_entity_poly.pdbx_seq_one_letter_code
_entity_poly.pdbx_strand_id
1 'polypeptide(L)'
;MDVTHLIQIVKFVLLISKEIVPSAKKIQENGQISTVEYVLTVIQLVRVGNVIGRLVFVHHVVHSMCTTTHRNKVVLHVYNLIHYALYVLPILQEYVLHVLLCQPCNTNCSSFCDTKTGMCEKCAINHVPTNPISTTCVSCSDFDKNCYTCVKDMRICSICKPNMFPDVNGICKACDSSCNGDCNTSTGQCISCKPQYVHNIINMSQCFPCTTFDVKCLTCASDYSPKCVTCQDYYYPVTNGKCIPCSEGCAKCDTTNGRCIDCQTNYVFTNPQSQRCEYCDIFDRNCLTCSSSFDRICVTCKNTENYPQRGLCKPCDLTCGGSCDSTNGTCITCKKDFVFKLPQTTTCESCTTFDAKCSSESGSCSSDFTRKCNKCIANNYPDSTGMCINCDTSCGGQCDTTNGICTSCSPNHVFYATKTIICQPCESFDRNCERCSSTFERKCEFCKAGYHVGTNGICILCDPTCNNKCESPSGNCTGCIQDYVMNGTKVLHVINTIPTVYHAVLMGRGIV
;
A
#
# COMPACT_ATOMS: atom_id res chain seq x y z
N MET A 1 -55.70 -28.11 -66.38
CA MET A 1 -55.96 -29.45 -66.96
C MET A 1 -54.60 -30.04 -67.33
N ASP A 2 -54.19 -31.12 -66.67
CA ASP A 2 -52.91 -31.78 -66.97
C ASP A 2 -52.96 -32.41 -68.37
N VAL A 3 -51.85 -32.33 -69.10
CA VAL A 3 -51.65 -32.81 -70.48
C VAL A 3 -52.11 -34.26 -70.64
N THR A 4 -51.98 -35.06 -69.59
CA THR A 4 -52.43 -36.45 -69.54
C THR A 4 -53.93 -36.60 -69.80
N HIS A 5 -54.77 -35.69 -69.31
CA HIS A 5 -56.22 -35.72 -69.53
C HIS A 5 -56.61 -35.23 -70.92
N LEU A 6 -55.89 -34.25 -71.47
CA LEU A 6 -56.10 -33.79 -72.85
C LEU A 6 -55.75 -34.91 -73.85
N ILE A 7 -54.70 -35.69 -73.59
CA ILE A 7 -54.30 -36.84 -74.40
C ILE A 7 -55.37 -37.94 -74.39
N GLN A 8 -56.02 -38.21 -73.25
CA GLN A 8 -57.09 -39.21 -73.17
C GLN A 8 -58.33 -38.81 -73.98
N ILE A 9 -58.72 -37.53 -73.95
CA ILE A 9 -59.85 -37.01 -74.72
C ILE A 9 -59.54 -37.08 -76.23
N VAL A 10 -58.34 -36.69 -76.65
CA VAL A 10 -57.93 -36.78 -78.07
C VAL A 10 -57.86 -38.23 -78.55
N LYS A 11 -57.35 -39.16 -77.74
CA LYS A 11 -57.36 -40.60 -78.05
C LYS A 11 -58.77 -41.13 -78.22
N PHE A 12 -59.71 -40.70 -77.38
CA PHE A 12 -61.11 -41.11 -77.45
C PHE A 12 -61.81 -40.61 -78.72
N VAL A 13 -61.59 -39.34 -79.10
CA VAL A 13 -62.13 -38.76 -80.34
C VAL A 13 -61.57 -39.46 -81.58
N LEU A 14 -60.27 -39.80 -81.57
CA LEU A 14 -59.64 -40.56 -82.67
C LEU A 14 -60.20 -41.99 -82.77
N LEU A 15 -60.47 -42.65 -81.65
CA LEU A 15 -61.09 -44.00 -81.61
C LEU A 15 -62.49 -44.01 -82.22
N ILE A 16 -63.32 -43.00 -81.90
CA ILE A 16 -64.68 -42.86 -82.47
C ILE A 16 -64.62 -42.63 -83.99
N SER A 17 -63.67 -41.81 -84.46
CA SER A 17 -63.50 -41.56 -85.91
C SER A 17 -63.06 -42.80 -86.69
N LYS A 18 -62.33 -43.73 -86.06
CA LYS A 18 -61.78 -44.93 -86.71
C LYS A 18 -62.83 -46.05 -86.89
N GLU A 19 -63.83 -46.11 -86.03
CA GLU A 19 -64.89 -47.14 -86.04
C GLU A 19 -66.12 -46.73 -86.89
N ILE A 20 -66.45 -45.43 -86.92
CA ILE A 20 -67.66 -44.93 -87.60
C ILE A 20 -67.48 -44.80 -89.12
N VAL A 21 -66.28 -44.40 -89.57
CA VAL A 21 -66.01 -44.13 -91.00
C VAL A 21 -66.03 -45.39 -91.89
N PRO A 22 -65.48 -46.55 -91.48
CA PRO A 22 -65.56 -47.78 -92.29
C PRO A 22 -66.97 -48.38 -92.36
N SER A 23 -67.78 -48.19 -91.31
CA SER A 23 -69.14 -48.72 -91.21
C SER A 23 -70.12 -47.97 -92.11
N ALA A 24 -69.90 -46.66 -92.34
CA ALA A 24 -70.72 -45.85 -93.24
C ALA A 24 -70.40 -46.12 -94.74
N LYS A 25 -69.14 -46.45 -95.08
CA LYS A 25 -68.73 -46.79 -96.45
C LYS A 25 -69.35 -48.12 -96.94
N LYS A 26 -69.55 -49.08 -96.04
CA LYS A 26 -70.17 -50.39 -96.33
C LYS A 26 -71.69 -50.34 -96.58
N ILE A 27 -72.33 -49.22 -96.24
CA ILE A 27 -73.77 -48.97 -96.48
C ILE A 27 -73.98 -48.31 -97.86
N GLN A 28 -72.97 -47.62 -98.40
CA GLN A 28 -73.02 -46.95 -99.71
C GLN A 28 -72.82 -47.92 -100.90
N GLU A 29 -72.03 -48.98 -100.72
CA GLU A 29 -71.76 -49.99 -101.76
C GLU A 29 -72.94 -50.95 -102.02
N ASN A 30 -73.94 -50.99 -101.13
CA ASN A 30 -75.15 -51.83 -101.27
C ASN A 30 -76.36 -51.10 -101.89
N GLY A 31 -76.16 -49.92 -102.50
CA GLY A 31 -77.14 -49.30 -103.40
C GLY A 31 -78.45 -48.78 -102.78
N GLN A 32 -78.47 -48.42 -101.49
CA GLN A 32 -79.72 -48.02 -100.79
C GLN A 32 -79.85 -46.53 -100.42
N ILE A 33 -78.93 -45.62 -100.83
CA ILE A 33 -79.08 -44.16 -100.63
C ILE A 33 -78.42 -43.40 -101.80
N SER A 34 -79.11 -42.44 -102.42
CA SER A 34 -78.64 -41.72 -103.62
C SER A 34 -77.84 -40.43 -103.37
N THR A 35 -77.73 -39.95 -102.12
CA THR A 35 -76.88 -38.81 -101.76
C THR A 35 -76.59 -38.82 -100.26
N VAL A 36 -75.30 -38.86 -99.89
CA VAL A 36 -74.83 -38.54 -98.53
C VAL A 36 -73.92 -37.33 -98.65
N GLU A 37 -74.43 -36.14 -98.30
CA GLU A 37 -73.55 -34.99 -98.03
C GLU A 37 -72.93 -35.18 -96.65
N TYR A 38 -71.61 -35.38 -96.62
CA TYR A 38 -70.83 -35.35 -95.39
C TYR A 38 -70.45 -33.90 -95.07
N VAL A 39 -71.02 -33.34 -94.00
CA VAL A 39 -70.39 -32.18 -93.33
C VAL A 39 -69.49 -32.73 -92.23
N LEU A 40 -68.20 -32.87 -92.54
CA LEU A 40 -67.17 -33.18 -91.55
C LEU A 40 -66.88 -31.90 -90.75
N THR A 41 -67.43 -31.77 -89.54
CA THR A 41 -67.02 -30.67 -88.64
C THR A 41 -65.71 -31.05 -87.97
N VAL A 42 -64.61 -30.52 -88.51
CA VAL A 42 -63.29 -30.55 -87.88
C VAL A 42 -63.31 -29.63 -86.67
N ILE A 43 -63.14 -30.18 -85.46
CA ILE A 43 -62.87 -29.40 -84.25
C ILE A 43 -61.45 -28.86 -84.35
N GLN A 44 -61.28 -27.62 -84.81
CA GLN A 44 -60.06 -26.87 -84.54
C GLN A 44 -60.18 -26.21 -83.16
N LEU A 45 -59.35 -26.67 -82.23
CA LEU A 45 -59.05 -25.96 -80.99
C LEU A 45 -58.37 -24.63 -81.36
N VAL A 46 -59.02 -23.50 -81.02
CA VAL A 46 -58.40 -22.18 -81.14
C VAL A 46 -57.80 -21.74 -79.80
N ARG A 47 -56.57 -21.24 -79.95
CA ARG A 47 -55.68 -20.55 -79.01
C ARG A 47 -56.40 -19.60 -78.04
N VAL A 48 -55.98 -19.62 -76.78
CA VAL A 48 -56.39 -18.66 -75.75
C VAL A 48 -55.68 -17.32 -75.97
N GLY A 49 -56.48 -16.30 -76.34
CA GLY A 49 -56.14 -14.89 -76.50
C GLY A 49 -57.32 -14.14 -77.16
N ASN A 50 -57.56 -12.89 -76.76
CA ASN A 50 -58.76 -12.05 -76.96
C ASN A 50 -59.59 -12.23 -78.26
N VAL A 51 -60.58 -13.14 -78.26
CA VAL A 51 -61.81 -13.07 -79.07
C VAL A 51 -62.95 -13.79 -78.33
N ILE A 52 -64.14 -13.17 -78.27
CA ILE A 52 -65.38 -13.78 -77.77
C ILE A 52 -65.95 -14.70 -78.85
N GLY A 53 -65.99 -16.01 -78.59
CA GLY A 53 -66.63 -17.01 -79.46
C GLY A 53 -67.92 -17.54 -78.85
N ARG A 54 -69.04 -17.37 -79.56
CA ARG A 54 -70.38 -17.84 -79.20
C ARG A 54 -70.52 -19.31 -79.63
N LEU A 55 -70.79 -20.23 -78.71
CA LEU A 55 -71.19 -21.60 -79.04
C LEU A 55 -72.65 -21.60 -79.49
N VAL A 56 -72.94 -22.07 -80.70
CA VAL A 56 -74.30 -22.30 -81.20
C VAL A 56 -74.48 -23.79 -81.43
N PHE A 57 -75.34 -24.43 -80.64
CA PHE A 57 -75.83 -25.77 -80.91
C PHE A 57 -77.08 -25.67 -81.79
N VAL A 58 -77.04 -26.24 -82.99
CA VAL A 58 -78.25 -26.44 -83.81
C VAL A 58 -78.69 -27.89 -83.66
N HIS A 59 -79.80 -28.08 -82.95
CA HIS A 59 -80.53 -29.34 -82.87
C HIS A 59 -81.54 -29.34 -84.02
N HIS A 60 -81.49 -30.32 -84.93
CA HIS A 60 -82.63 -30.58 -85.81
C HIS A 60 -83.03 -32.05 -85.82
N VAL A 61 -84.34 -32.19 -85.61
CA VAL A 61 -85.14 -33.39 -85.44
C VAL A 61 -85.37 -34.05 -86.80
N VAL A 62 -85.05 -35.32 -86.94
CA VAL A 62 -85.43 -36.13 -88.11
C VAL A 62 -86.85 -36.65 -87.88
N HIS A 63 -87.83 -36.07 -88.57
CA HIS A 63 -89.13 -36.71 -88.80
C HIS A 63 -88.98 -37.72 -89.93
N SER A 64 -89.12 -39.01 -89.61
CA SER A 64 -89.23 -40.08 -90.61
C SER A 64 -90.70 -40.26 -91.00
N MET A 65 -90.98 -40.20 -92.31
CA MET A 65 -92.12 -40.92 -92.88
C MET A 65 -91.61 -42.30 -93.30
N CYS A 66 -92.04 -43.34 -92.59
CA CYS A 66 -91.89 -44.73 -93.04
C CYS A 66 -93.04 -45.09 -93.98
N THR A 67 -92.73 -45.53 -95.19
CA THR A 67 -93.51 -46.58 -95.86
C THR A 67 -92.82 -47.92 -95.60
N THR A 68 -93.58 -48.82 -94.96
CA THR A 68 -93.37 -50.27 -94.74
C THR A 68 -92.24 -50.90 -95.58
N THR A 69 -91.10 -51.29 -95.01
CA THR A 69 -90.82 -52.61 -94.39
C THR A 69 -89.41 -52.58 -93.74
N HIS A 70 -89.21 -53.21 -92.56
CA HIS A 70 -88.00 -53.28 -91.70
C HIS A 70 -87.91 -52.31 -90.51
N ARG A 71 -88.69 -52.60 -89.45
CA ARG A 71 -88.83 -51.78 -88.24
C ARG A 71 -87.92 -52.13 -87.04
N ASN A 72 -86.97 -53.06 -87.15
CA ASN A 72 -86.30 -53.63 -85.95
C ASN A 72 -84.78 -53.43 -85.80
N LYS A 73 -84.12 -52.52 -86.55
CA LYS A 73 -82.67 -52.24 -86.35
C LYS A 73 -82.28 -50.78 -86.13
N VAL A 74 -83.17 -49.82 -86.35
CA VAL A 74 -82.86 -48.37 -86.19
C VAL A 74 -83.24 -47.84 -84.80
N VAL A 75 -84.15 -48.50 -84.09
CA VAL A 75 -84.65 -48.05 -82.77
C VAL A 75 -83.64 -48.27 -81.64
N LEU A 76 -82.67 -49.19 -81.80
CA LEU A 76 -81.69 -49.50 -80.74
C LEU A 76 -80.49 -48.52 -80.70
N HIS A 77 -80.18 -47.82 -81.80
CA HIS A 77 -79.02 -46.90 -81.84
C HIS A 77 -79.33 -45.48 -81.34
N VAL A 78 -80.57 -45.03 -81.47
CA VAL A 78 -80.99 -43.69 -80.98
C VAL A 78 -81.16 -43.68 -79.45
N TYR A 79 -81.56 -44.81 -78.85
CA TYR A 79 -81.74 -44.92 -77.40
C TYR A 79 -80.41 -44.83 -76.63
N ASN A 80 -79.32 -45.41 -77.17
CA ASN A 80 -78.01 -45.37 -76.52
C ASN A 80 -77.31 -43.99 -76.59
N LEU A 81 -77.61 -43.15 -77.59
CA LEU A 81 -77.07 -41.79 -77.67
C LEU A 81 -77.80 -40.81 -76.73
N ILE A 82 -79.11 -40.98 -76.52
CA ILE A 82 -79.89 -40.13 -75.61
C ILE A 82 -79.60 -40.49 -74.14
N HIS A 83 -79.36 -41.78 -73.84
CA HIS A 83 -79.00 -42.22 -72.49
C HIS A 83 -77.59 -41.76 -72.07
N TYR A 84 -76.67 -41.58 -73.03
CA TYR A 84 -75.31 -41.07 -72.75
C TYR A 84 -75.28 -39.54 -72.62
N ALA A 85 -76.11 -38.82 -73.38
CA ALA A 85 -76.27 -37.36 -73.23
C ALA A 85 -76.85 -37.00 -71.84
N LEU A 86 -77.80 -37.78 -71.33
CA LEU A 86 -78.38 -37.57 -69.99
C LEU A 86 -77.43 -37.94 -68.83
N TYR A 87 -76.37 -38.73 -69.07
CA TYR A 87 -75.38 -39.08 -68.05
C TYR A 87 -74.19 -38.11 -67.98
N VAL A 88 -73.89 -37.41 -69.07
CA VAL A 88 -72.73 -36.49 -69.15
C VAL A 88 -73.13 -35.04 -68.85
N LEU A 89 -74.40 -34.65 -69.04
CA LEU A 89 -74.89 -33.30 -68.72
C LEU A 89 -74.89 -32.95 -67.22
N PRO A 90 -75.23 -33.85 -66.26
CA PRO A 90 -75.14 -33.54 -64.83
C PRO A 90 -73.68 -33.39 -64.35
N ILE A 91 -72.74 -34.13 -64.96
CA ILE A 91 -71.32 -34.12 -64.60
C ILE A 91 -70.64 -32.82 -65.08
N LEU A 92 -71.11 -32.22 -66.18
CA LEU A 92 -70.65 -30.91 -66.64
C LEU A 92 -71.29 -29.73 -65.89
N GLN A 93 -72.47 -29.91 -65.29
CA GLN A 93 -73.18 -28.85 -64.58
C GLN A 93 -72.68 -28.65 -63.13
N GLU A 94 -72.13 -29.68 -62.48
CA GLU A 94 -71.36 -29.52 -61.23
C GLU A 94 -69.95 -28.95 -61.45
N TYR A 95 -69.35 -29.15 -62.62
CA TYR A 95 -67.99 -28.66 -62.91
C TYR A 95 -67.90 -27.19 -63.32
N VAL A 96 -68.99 -26.60 -63.84
CA VAL A 96 -68.98 -25.20 -64.33
C VAL A 96 -69.42 -24.19 -63.26
N LEU A 97 -70.06 -24.63 -62.16
CA LEU A 97 -70.47 -23.74 -61.06
C LEU A 97 -69.35 -23.48 -60.02
N HIS A 98 -68.22 -24.21 -60.09
CA HIS A 98 -67.11 -24.08 -59.14
C HIS A 98 -66.02 -23.07 -59.54
N VAL A 99 -66.17 -22.33 -60.64
CA VAL A 99 -65.09 -21.50 -61.21
C VAL A 99 -65.29 -19.98 -61.00
N LEU A 100 -66.31 -19.54 -60.24
CA LEU A 100 -66.57 -18.11 -60.00
C LEU A 100 -67.09 -17.80 -58.58
N LEU A 101 -66.57 -18.49 -57.56
CA LEU A 101 -66.80 -18.14 -56.16
C LEU A 101 -65.51 -17.54 -55.57
N CYS A 102 -65.58 -16.30 -55.07
CA CYS A 102 -64.49 -15.68 -54.32
C CYS A 102 -64.13 -16.57 -53.12
N GLN A 103 -62.85 -16.97 -53.03
CA GLN A 103 -62.34 -17.64 -51.83
C GLN A 103 -61.93 -16.58 -50.79
N PRO A 104 -62.17 -16.81 -49.50
CA PRO A 104 -61.71 -15.90 -48.46
C PRO A 104 -60.17 -15.86 -48.44
N CYS A 105 -59.61 -14.67 -48.19
CA CYS A 105 -58.18 -14.52 -47.98
C CYS A 105 -57.69 -15.47 -46.88
N ASN A 106 -56.45 -15.96 -46.99
CA ASN A 106 -55.83 -16.71 -45.90
C ASN A 106 -55.83 -15.86 -44.61
N THR A 107 -56.12 -16.49 -43.47
CA THR A 107 -56.23 -15.81 -42.16
C THR A 107 -54.95 -15.07 -41.76
N ASN A 108 -53.79 -15.55 -42.20
CA ASN A 108 -52.50 -14.93 -41.91
C ASN A 108 -52.26 -13.64 -42.71
N CYS A 109 -53.14 -13.33 -43.67
CA CYS A 109 -53.16 -12.07 -44.42
C CYS A 109 -54.09 -11.03 -43.77
N SER A 110 -54.79 -11.37 -42.69
CA SER A 110 -55.66 -10.49 -41.90
C SER A 110 -56.62 -9.61 -42.73
N SER A 111 -57.12 -10.14 -43.85
CA SER A 111 -58.01 -9.49 -44.83
C SER A 111 -57.36 -8.56 -45.87
N PHE A 112 -56.03 -8.54 -45.99
CA PHE A 112 -55.29 -7.68 -46.93
C PHE A 112 -54.79 -8.40 -48.19
N CYS A 113 -55.47 -9.46 -48.65
CA CYS A 113 -55.10 -10.11 -49.90
C CYS A 113 -55.64 -9.35 -51.12
N ASP A 114 -54.87 -9.33 -52.21
CA ASP A 114 -55.30 -8.74 -53.46
C ASP A 114 -56.55 -9.46 -53.99
N THR A 115 -57.60 -8.69 -54.28
CA THR A 115 -58.93 -9.24 -54.60
C THR A 115 -59.00 -9.96 -55.95
N LYS A 116 -57.96 -9.85 -56.79
CA LYS A 116 -57.90 -10.46 -58.14
C LYS A 116 -57.01 -11.69 -58.18
N THR A 117 -55.91 -11.68 -57.43
CA THR A 117 -54.86 -12.70 -57.45
C THR A 117 -54.82 -13.53 -56.17
N GLY A 118 -55.43 -13.05 -55.08
CA GLY A 118 -55.38 -13.66 -53.75
C GLY A 118 -54.03 -13.51 -53.04
N MET A 119 -53.07 -12.76 -53.61
CA MET A 119 -51.72 -12.59 -53.06
C MET A 119 -51.71 -11.66 -51.84
N CYS A 120 -50.88 -11.97 -50.85
CA CYS A 120 -50.81 -11.23 -49.60
C CYS A 120 -49.61 -10.32 -49.55
N GLU A 121 -49.81 -9.04 -49.92
CA GLU A 121 -48.79 -7.99 -49.80
C GLU A 121 -48.68 -7.46 -48.36
N LYS A 122 -49.76 -7.60 -47.57
CA LYS A 122 -49.78 -7.25 -46.14
C LYS A 122 -50.28 -8.43 -45.32
N CYS A 123 -49.78 -8.52 -44.10
CA CYS A 123 -49.93 -9.68 -43.25
C CYS A 123 -50.51 -9.32 -41.88
N ALA A 124 -51.01 -10.34 -41.17
CA ALA A 124 -51.37 -10.25 -39.77
C ALA A 124 -50.15 -9.89 -38.90
N ILE A 125 -50.40 -9.47 -37.65
CA ILE A 125 -49.33 -9.25 -36.67
C ILE A 125 -48.48 -10.54 -36.55
N ASN A 126 -47.16 -10.36 -36.43
CA ASN A 126 -46.16 -11.43 -36.38
C ASN A 126 -46.06 -12.32 -37.63
N HIS A 127 -46.53 -11.84 -38.78
CA HIS A 127 -46.37 -12.50 -40.07
C HIS A 127 -45.77 -11.56 -41.11
N VAL A 128 -45.06 -12.12 -42.08
CA VAL A 128 -44.43 -11.39 -43.19
C VAL A 128 -44.76 -12.04 -44.54
N PRO A 129 -44.76 -11.28 -45.64
CA PRO A 129 -44.95 -11.84 -46.97
C PRO A 129 -43.87 -12.88 -47.32
N THR A 130 -44.24 -13.90 -48.09
CA THR A 130 -43.25 -14.82 -48.69
C THR A 130 -42.38 -14.08 -49.72
N ASN A 131 -41.19 -14.62 -50.01
CA ASN A 131 -40.37 -14.15 -51.13
C ASN A 131 -40.05 -15.35 -52.05
N PRO A 132 -40.69 -15.46 -53.23
CA PRO A 132 -41.64 -14.51 -53.86
C PRO A 132 -43.00 -14.43 -53.15
N ILE A 133 -43.75 -13.34 -53.37
CA ILE A 133 -45.08 -13.11 -52.76
C ILE A 133 -46.04 -14.25 -53.15
N SER A 134 -46.82 -14.74 -52.18
CA SER A 134 -47.76 -15.83 -52.34
C SER A 134 -49.12 -15.48 -51.73
N THR A 135 -50.06 -16.41 -51.80
CA THR A 135 -51.40 -16.30 -51.20
C THR A 135 -51.40 -16.50 -49.68
N THR A 136 -50.22 -16.67 -49.07
CA THR A 136 -50.04 -16.88 -47.63
C THR A 136 -48.91 -16.01 -47.08
N CYS A 137 -49.02 -15.67 -45.80
CA CYS A 137 -47.91 -15.09 -45.05
C CYS A 137 -47.27 -16.15 -44.17
N VAL A 138 -45.96 -16.02 -43.94
CA VAL A 138 -45.19 -16.88 -43.04
C VAL A 138 -45.02 -16.18 -41.70
N SER A 139 -44.95 -16.94 -40.61
CA SER A 139 -44.71 -16.36 -39.28
C SER A 139 -43.31 -15.74 -39.21
N CYS A 140 -43.08 -14.79 -38.28
CA CYS A 140 -41.73 -14.26 -38.08
C CYS A 140 -40.71 -15.39 -37.79
N SER A 141 -41.11 -16.44 -37.07
CA SER A 141 -40.27 -17.59 -36.75
C SER A 141 -39.95 -18.51 -37.93
N ASP A 142 -40.81 -18.54 -38.96
CA ASP A 142 -40.53 -19.28 -40.20
C ASP A 142 -39.62 -18.48 -41.14
N PHE A 143 -39.74 -17.14 -41.11
CA PHE A 143 -38.82 -16.24 -41.80
C PHE A 143 -37.41 -16.32 -41.20
N ASP A 144 -37.31 -16.25 -39.87
CA ASP A 144 -36.08 -16.44 -39.11
C ASP A 144 -36.42 -17.17 -37.81
N LYS A 145 -35.86 -18.37 -37.62
CA LYS A 145 -36.09 -19.23 -36.45
C LYS A 145 -35.84 -18.52 -35.12
N ASN A 146 -35.00 -17.49 -35.12
CA ASN A 146 -34.61 -16.73 -33.95
C ASN A 146 -35.39 -15.42 -33.77
N CYS A 147 -36.29 -15.08 -34.70
CA CYS A 147 -37.13 -13.89 -34.61
C CYS A 147 -38.34 -14.11 -33.71
N TYR A 148 -38.58 -13.16 -32.80
CA TYR A 148 -39.76 -13.15 -31.92
C TYR A 148 -40.85 -12.22 -32.48
N THR A 149 -40.47 -11.03 -32.94
CA THR A 149 -41.36 -10.04 -33.57
C THR A 149 -40.69 -9.45 -34.80
N CYS A 150 -41.44 -9.34 -35.89
CA CYS A 150 -40.97 -8.78 -37.15
C CYS A 150 -41.62 -7.42 -37.41
N VAL A 151 -40.93 -6.58 -38.18
CA VAL A 151 -41.44 -5.31 -38.66
C VAL A 151 -42.64 -5.59 -39.56
N LYS A 152 -43.72 -4.82 -39.37
CA LYS A 152 -44.97 -5.03 -40.09
C LYS A 152 -44.74 -5.03 -41.60
N ASP A 153 -45.24 -6.07 -42.26
CA ASP A 153 -45.20 -6.27 -43.72
C ASP A 153 -43.79 -6.33 -44.34
N MET A 154 -42.74 -6.41 -43.52
CA MET A 154 -41.34 -6.46 -43.96
C MET A 154 -40.65 -7.71 -43.42
N ARG A 155 -39.84 -8.38 -44.25
CA ARG A 155 -39.00 -9.51 -43.84
C ARG A 155 -37.77 -9.02 -43.06
N ILE A 156 -38.02 -8.33 -41.95
CA ILE A 156 -37.05 -7.71 -41.04
C ILE A 156 -37.51 -8.04 -39.62
N CYS A 157 -36.64 -8.61 -38.80
CA CYS A 157 -36.92 -8.82 -37.39
C CYS A 157 -36.73 -7.52 -36.59
N SER A 158 -37.65 -7.21 -35.68
CA SER A 158 -37.56 -6.05 -34.77
C SER A 158 -37.20 -6.46 -33.33
N ILE A 159 -37.56 -7.68 -32.93
CA ILE A 159 -37.23 -8.25 -31.62
C ILE A 159 -36.85 -9.71 -31.83
N CYS A 160 -35.64 -10.09 -31.44
CA CYS A 160 -35.18 -11.46 -31.49
C CYS A 160 -35.49 -12.22 -30.17
N LYS A 161 -35.31 -13.54 -30.20
CA LYS A 161 -35.34 -14.38 -29.00
C LYS A 161 -34.19 -14.00 -28.04
N PRO A 162 -34.26 -14.40 -26.75
CA PRO A 162 -33.21 -14.11 -25.78
C PRO A 162 -31.82 -14.46 -26.30
N ASN A 163 -30.83 -13.65 -25.92
CA ASN A 163 -29.42 -13.75 -26.31
C ASN A 163 -29.14 -13.44 -27.80
N MET A 164 -30.07 -12.79 -28.50
CA MET A 164 -29.93 -12.42 -29.92
C MET A 164 -30.52 -11.04 -30.21
N PHE A 165 -30.11 -10.41 -31.32
CA PHE A 165 -30.61 -9.11 -31.79
C PHE A 165 -30.56 -8.99 -33.31
N PRO A 166 -31.38 -8.12 -33.94
CA PRO A 166 -31.39 -7.98 -35.39
C PRO A 166 -30.13 -7.27 -35.89
N ASP A 167 -29.51 -7.81 -36.94
CA ASP A 167 -28.42 -7.16 -37.67
C ASP A 167 -28.92 -6.05 -38.60
N VAL A 168 -28.02 -5.46 -39.40
CA VAL A 168 -28.37 -4.39 -40.34
C VAL A 168 -29.39 -4.79 -41.41
N ASN A 169 -29.55 -6.10 -41.65
CA ASN A 169 -30.52 -6.66 -42.60
C ASN A 169 -31.81 -7.15 -41.91
N GLY A 170 -31.92 -7.00 -40.58
CA GLY A 170 -33.05 -7.50 -39.81
C GLY A 170 -33.01 -9.01 -39.53
N ILE A 171 -31.86 -9.67 -39.67
CA ILE A 171 -31.69 -11.09 -39.32
C ILE A 171 -31.13 -11.19 -37.90
N CYS A 172 -31.70 -12.08 -37.10
CA CYS A 172 -31.28 -12.27 -35.72
C CYS A 172 -29.92 -12.94 -35.63
N LYS A 173 -28.96 -12.24 -35.02
CA LYS A 173 -27.62 -12.78 -34.68
C LYS A 173 -27.43 -12.81 -33.17
N ALA A 174 -26.51 -13.66 -32.71
CA ALA A 174 -26.20 -13.77 -31.29
C ALA A 174 -25.63 -12.45 -30.71
N CYS A 175 -25.88 -12.21 -29.43
CA CYS A 175 -25.18 -11.18 -28.67
C CYS A 175 -23.66 -11.38 -28.76
N ASP A 176 -22.90 -10.30 -28.57
CA ASP A 176 -21.45 -10.41 -28.49
C ASP A 176 -21.06 -11.33 -27.32
N SER A 177 -20.02 -12.14 -27.53
CA SER A 177 -19.56 -13.11 -26.54
C SER A 177 -19.14 -12.47 -25.21
N SER A 178 -18.85 -11.17 -25.18
CA SER A 178 -18.52 -10.41 -23.98
C SER A 178 -19.73 -10.05 -23.10
N CYS A 179 -20.96 -10.06 -23.64
CA CYS A 179 -22.18 -9.71 -22.90
C CYS A 179 -22.68 -10.82 -21.95
N ASN A 180 -21.90 -11.88 -21.69
CA ASN A 180 -22.35 -13.07 -20.95
C ASN A 180 -23.67 -13.69 -21.49
N GLY A 181 -23.94 -13.51 -22.78
CA GLY A 181 -25.18 -13.94 -23.44
C GLY A 181 -26.36 -12.99 -23.28
N ASP A 182 -26.29 -11.91 -22.49
CA ASP A 182 -27.43 -11.04 -22.20
C ASP A 182 -27.29 -9.67 -22.87
N CYS A 183 -28.05 -9.46 -23.94
CA CYS A 183 -28.14 -8.18 -24.64
C CYS A 183 -29.58 -7.83 -24.99
N ASN A 184 -29.83 -6.54 -25.18
CA ASN A 184 -31.12 -6.02 -25.60
C ASN A 184 -31.51 -6.64 -26.95
N THR A 185 -32.66 -7.31 -26.98
CA THR A 185 -33.10 -8.12 -28.13
C THR A 185 -33.51 -7.32 -29.37
N SER A 186 -33.49 -5.99 -29.29
CA SER A 186 -33.78 -5.07 -30.38
C SER A 186 -32.57 -4.25 -30.82
N THR A 187 -31.70 -3.84 -29.90
CA THR A 187 -30.56 -2.97 -30.19
C THR A 187 -29.21 -3.69 -30.17
N GLY A 188 -29.14 -4.87 -29.56
CA GLY A 188 -27.90 -5.62 -29.36
C GLY A 188 -26.97 -5.04 -28.29
N GLN A 189 -27.41 -4.04 -27.53
CA GLN A 189 -26.62 -3.46 -26.43
C GLN A 189 -26.50 -4.47 -25.29
N CYS A 190 -25.30 -4.72 -24.78
CA CYS A 190 -25.12 -5.64 -23.65
C CYS A 190 -25.89 -5.11 -22.43
N ILE A 191 -26.66 -5.99 -21.78
CA ILE A 191 -27.34 -5.69 -20.50
C ILE A 191 -26.46 -6.13 -19.33
N SER A 192 -25.73 -7.24 -19.50
CA SER A 192 -24.70 -7.68 -18.57
C SER A 192 -23.39 -7.95 -19.30
N CYS A 193 -22.31 -8.07 -18.54
CA CYS A 193 -20.99 -8.43 -19.07
C CYS A 193 -20.47 -9.69 -18.36
N LYS A 194 -19.51 -10.37 -18.99
CA LYS A 194 -18.75 -11.45 -18.35
C LYS A 194 -18.07 -10.96 -17.06
N PRO A 195 -17.76 -11.85 -16.10
CA PRO A 195 -16.93 -11.49 -14.96
C PRO A 195 -15.62 -10.84 -15.42
N GLN A 196 -15.21 -9.75 -14.77
CA GLN A 196 -14.05 -8.93 -15.13
C GLN A 196 -14.18 -8.15 -16.45
N TYR A 197 -15.41 -7.83 -16.87
CA TYR A 197 -15.69 -6.97 -18.02
C TYR A 197 -16.61 -5.80 -17.61
N VAL A 198 -16.43 -4.66 -18.29
CA VAL A 198 -17.26 -3.45 -18.16
C VAL A 198 -17.88 -3.08 -19.50
N HIS A 199 -18.94 -2.28 -19.48
CA HIS A 199 -19.56 -1.76 -20.70
C HIS A 199 -18.57 -0.91 -21.50
N ASN A 200 -18.56 -1.13 -22.82
CA ASN A 200 -17.86 -0.25 -23.74
C ASN A 200 -18.75 0.96 -24.08
N ILE A 201 -18.33 2.13 -23.65
CA ILE A 201 -19.06 3.40 -23.88
C ILE A 201 -19.04 3.86 -25.34
N ILE A 202 -18.11 3.34 -26.16
CA ILE A 202 -18.00 3.64 -27.60
C ILE A 202 -18.89 2.69 -28.41
N ASN A 203 -18.93 1.41 -28.03
CA ASN A 203 -19.76 0.38 -28.64
C ASN A 203 -20.50 -0.42 -27.58
N MET A 204 -21.70 0.03 -27.22
CA MET A 204 -22.54 -0.58 -26.18
C MET A 204 -22.96 -2.03 -26.47
N SER A 205 -22.77 -2.52 -27.70
CA SER A 205 -23.00 -3.94 -28.05
C SER A 205 -21.86 -4.87 -27.64
N GLN A 206 -20.81 -4.34 -27.01
CA GLN A 206 -19.67 -5.11 -26.52
C GLN A 206 -19.29 -4.67 -25.11
N CYS A 207 -18.66 -5.57 -24.37
CA CYS A 207 -17.97 -5.27 -23.13
C CYS A 207 -16.46 -5.42 -23.32
N PHE A 208 -15.68 -4.69 -22.54
CA PHE A 208 -14.22 -4.81 -22.52
C PHE A 208 -13.71 -5.35 -21.18
N PRO A 209 -12.64 -6.14 -21.17
CA PRO A 209 -12.06 -6.61 -19.92
C PRO A 209 -11.55 -5.43 -19.09
N CYS A 210 -11.55 -5.56 -17.75
CA CYS A 210 -11.15 -4.46 -16.86
C CYS A 210 -9.75 -3.90 -17.22
N THR A 211 -8.83 -4.77 -17.66
CA THR A 211 -7.46 -4.42 -18.04
C THR A 211 -7.36 -3.57 -19.31
N THR A 212 -8.38 -3.58 -20.17
CA THR A 212 -8.48 -2.68 -21.32
C THR A 212 -8.97 -1.30 -20.91
N PHE A 213 -9.87 -1.22 -19.92
CA PHE A 213 -10.30 0.06 -19.34
C PHE A 213 -9.15 0.76 -18.62
N ASP A 214 -8.40 0.02 -17.80
CA ASP A 214 -7.18 0.48 -17.15
C ASP A 214 -6.22 -0.70 -16.95
N VAL A 215 -5.01 -0.60 -17.48
CA VAL A 215 -3.99 -1.66 -17.44
C VAL A 215 -3.59 -2.05 -16.01
N LYS A 216 -3.81 -1.16 -15.04
CA LYS A 216 -3.55 -1.38 -13.61
C LYS A 216 -4.76 -1.87 -12.83
N CYS A 217 -5.91 -2.05 -13.49
CA CYS A 217 -7.11 -2.57 -12.84
C CYS A 217 -7.07 -4.09 -12.70
N LEU A 218 -7.29 -4.57 -11.48
CA LEU A 218 -7.39 -6.00 -11.18
C LEU A 218 -8.85 -6.46 -11.22
N THR A 219 -9.76 -5.71 -10.59
CA THR A 219 -11.20 -5.97 -10.65
C THR A 219 -12.01 -4.71 -10.89
N CYS A 220 -13.05 -4.83 -11.72
CA CYS A 220 -13.95 -3.73 -12.06
C CYS A 220 -15.34 -3.90 -11.41
N ALA A 221 -16.13 -2.83 -11.46
CA ALA A 221 -17.41 -2.74 -10.76
C ALA A 221 -18.40 -3.82 -11.21
N SER A 222 -19.16 -4.35 -10.24
CA SER A 222 -20.15 -5.40 -10.47
C SER A 222 -21.40 -4.92 -11.20
N ASP A 223 -21.62 -3.61 -11.27
CA ASP A 223 -22.65 -2.95 -12.08
C ASP A 223 -22.22 -2.73 -13.54
N TYR A 224 -21.08 -3.30 -13.93
CA TYR A 224 -20.47 -3.19 -15.26
C TYR A 224 -20.11 -1.76 -15.69
N SER A 225 -20.17 -0.79 -14.77
CA SER A 225 -19.69 0.56 -15.05
C SER A 225 -18.17 0.53 -15.29
N PRO A 226 -17.63 1.40 -16.17
CA PRO A 226 -16.20 1.46 -16.47
C PRO A 226 -15.46 2.10 -15.28
N LYS A 227 -15.35 1.35 -14.19
CA LYS A 227 -14.71 1.73 -12.93
C LYS A 227 -13.98 0.55 -12.35
N CYS A 228 -12.76 0.78 -11.90
CA CYS A 228 -12.00 -0.18 -11.13
C CYS A 228 -12.42 -0.14 -9.65
N VAL A 229 -12.51 -1.32 -9.04
CA VAL A 229 -12.80 -1.51 -7.61
C VAL A 229 -11.52 -1.88 -6.86
N THR A 230 -10.68 -2.74 -7.45
CA THR A 230 -9.36 -3.04 -6.91
C THR A 230 -8.30 -2.96 -7.98
N CYS A 231 -7.17 -2.34 -7.66
CA CYS A 231 -6.04 -2.20 -8.56
C CYS A 231 -4.96 -3.27 -8.28
N GLN A 232 -3.99 -3.36 -9.19
CA GLN A 232 -2.75 -4.11 -8.96
C GLN A 232 -1.95 -3.50 -7.79
N ASP A 233 -1.01 -4.27 -7.26
CA ASP A 233 -0.08 -3.81 -6.23
C ASP A 233 0.54 -2.46 -6.62
N TYR A 234 0.71 -1.58 -5.63
CA TYR A 234 1.20 -0.20 -5.77
C TYR A 234 0.22 0.81 -6.39
N TYR A 235 -1.03 0.43 -6.66
CA TYR A 235 -2.07 1.31 -7.20
C TYR A 235 -3.38 1.21 -6.42
N TYR A 236 -4.23 2.24 -6.52
CA TYR A 236 -5.58 2.24 -5.96
C TYR A 236 -6.55 3.08 -6.82
N PRO A 237 -7.86 2.81 -6.78
CA PRO A 237 -8.82 3.55 -7.59
C PRO A 237 -9.15 4.92 -6.98
N VAL A 238 -9.29 5.94 -7.83
CA VAL A 238 -9.83 7.25 -7.43
C VAL A 238 -11.28 7.42 -7.88
N THR A 239 -11.88 8.59 -7.62
CA THR A 239 -13.31 8.86 -7.85
C THR A 239 -13.80 8.55 -9.28
N ASN A 240 -12.94 8.65 -10.29
CA ASN A 240 -13.27 8.31 -11.68
C ASN A 240 -13.13 6.81 -12.01
N GLY A 241 -12.79 5.97 -11.02
CA GLY A 241 -12.56 4.54 -11.16
C GLY A 241 -11.24 4.15 -11.82
N LYS A 242 -10.33 5.08 -12.12
CA LYS A 242 -8.99 4.76 -12.65
C LYS A 242 -8.00 4.50 -11.53
N CYS A 243 -7.03 3.64 -11.81
CA CYS A 243 -5.97 3.27 -10.90
C CYS A 243 -4.82 4.29 -10.97
N ILE A 244 -4.44 4.85 -9.82
CA ILE A 244 -3.28 5.74 -9.70
C ILE A 244 -2.28 5.13 -8.72
N PRO A 245 -0.97 5.46 -8.82
CA PRO A 245 0.03 4.92 -7.90
C PRO A 245 -0.24 5.38 -6.45
N CYS A 246 0.29 4.63 -5.49
CA CYS A 246 0.31 5.02 -4.09
C CYS A 246 0.91 6.42 -3.90
N SER A 247 0.43 7.15 -2.88
CA SER A 247 0.81 8.54 -2.69
C SER A 247 2.26 8.70 -2.17
N GLU A 248 2.75 9.93 -2.16
CA GLU A 248 4.09 10.30 -1.66
C GLU A 248 4.39 9.73 -0.27
N GLY A 249 5.63 9.27 -0.08
CA GLY A 249 6.11 8.65 1.16
C GLY A 249 5.54 7.24 1.43
N CYS A 250 4.57 6.77 0.64
CA CYS A 250 3.97 5.46 0.78
C CYS A 250 4.65 4.44 -0.13
N ALA A 251 5.22 3.38 0.44
CA ALA A 251 5.80 2.28 -0.31
C ALA A 251 4.73 1.30 -0.81
N LYS A 252 3.68 1.04 -0.01
CA LYS A 252 2.51 0.24 -0.41
C LYS A 252 1.23 0.78 0.21
N CYS A 253 0.16 0.75 -0.58
CA CYS A 253 -1.16 1.19 -0.18
C CYS A 253 -2.20 0.08 -0.41
N ASP A 254 -3.29 0.17 0.34
CA ASP A 254 -4.50 -0.63 0.12
C ASP A 254 -5.01 -0.40 -1.31
N THR A 255 -5.19 -1.48 -2.06
CA THR A 255 -5.53 -1.44 -3.48
C THR A 255 -6.97 -1.05 -3.79
N THR A 256 -7.78 -0.78 -2.75
CA THR A 256 -9.20 -0.41 -2.84
C THR A 256 -9.42 1.06 -2.46
N ASN A 257 -8.75 1.55 -1.42
CA ASN A 257 -8.98 2.90 -0.88
C ASN A 257 -7.73 3.79 -0.85
N GLY A 258 -6.55 3.23 -1.16
CA GLY A 258 -5.29 3.96 -1.21
C GLY A 258 -4.67 4.29 0.14
N ARG A 259 -5.26 3.87 1.27
CA ARG A 259 -4.69 4.05 2.60
C ARG A 259 -3.31 3.41 2.62
N CYS A 260 -2.31 4.17 3.08
CA CYS A 260 -0.96 3.66 3.11
C CYS A 260 -0.84 2.56 4.16
N ILE A 261 -0.27 1.41 3.82
CA ILE A 261 -0.06 0.28 4.73
C ILE A 261 1.43 0.01 4.99
N ASP A 262 2.31 0.61 4.21
CA ASP A 262 3.77 0.44 4.28
C ASP A 262 4.41 1.77 3.83
N CYS A 263 5.23 2.41 4.68
CA CYS A 263 5.86 3.68 4.35
C CYS A 263 7.27 3.48 3.79
N GLN A 264 7.78 4.47 3.06
CA GLN A 264 9.18 4.49 2.66
C GLN A 264 10.10 4.68 3.89
N THR A 265 11.38 4.32 3.76
CA THR A 265 12.36 4.54 4.83
C THR A 265 12.39 6.02 5.26
N ASN A 266 12.42 6.26 6.57
CA ASN A 266 12.33 7.60 7.18
C ASN A 266 10.97 8.32 6.99
N TYR A 267 9.90 7.57 6.75
CA TYR A 267 8.54 8.06 6.83
C TYR A 267 7.74 7.30 7.88
N VAL A 268 6.77 7.96 8.50
CA VAL A 268 5.83 7.37 9.47
C VAL A 268 4.39 7.57 9.00
N PHE A 269 3.47 6.79 9.55
CA PHE A 269 2.05 6.99 9.31
C PHE A 269 1.61 8.36 9.81
N THR A 270 0.73 8.98 9.03
CA THR A 270 -0.06 10.12 9.48
C THR A 270 -0.99 9.70 10.63
N ASN A 271 -1.40 10.63 11.49
CA ASN A 271 -2.39 10.37 12.54
C ASN A 271 -3.55 11.38 12.44
N PRO A 272 -4.75 10.98 11.95
CA PRO A 272 -5.13 9.61 11.58
C PRO A 272 -4.44 9.11 10.30
N GLN A 273 -4.30 7.79 10.16
CA GLN A 273 -3.62 7.15 9.03
C GLN A 273 -4.35 7.45 7.71
N SER A 274 -3.62 8.02 6.75
CA SER A 274 -4.15 8.47 5.46
C SER A 274 -3.50 7.72 4.28
N GLN A 275 -3.67 8.24 3.07
CA GLN A 275 -3.05 7.73 1.84
C GLN A 275 -1.56 8.08 1.73
N ARG A 276 -1.06 8.98 2.59
CA ARG A 276 0.32 9.48 2.60
C ARG A 276 1.01 9.15 3.92
N CYS A 277 2.33 9.05 3.86
CA CYS A 277 3.19 9.04 5.04
C CYS A 277 3.83 10.42 5.22
N GLU A 278 4.21 10.75 6.45
CA GLU A 278 4.92 11.98 6.78
C GLU A 278 6.40 11.68 7.01
N TYR A 279 7.29 12.52 6.49
CA TYR A 279 8.71 12.36 6.70
C TYR A 279 9.06 12.65 8.16
N CYS A 280 10.10 12.01 8.71
CA CYS A 280 10.42 12.11 10.15
C CYS A 280 10.56 13.56 10.63
N ASP A 281 11.10 14.47 9.80
CA ASP A 281 11.34 15.86 10.20
C ASP A 281 10.07 16.74 10.22
N ILE A 282 9.00 16.29 9.57
CA ILE A 282 7.68 16.92 9.62
C ILE A 282 6.96 16.50 10.90
N PHE A 283 7.09 15.23 11.27
CA PHE A 283 6.61 14.68 12.53
C PHE A 283 7.29 15.35 13.74
N ASP A 284 8.63 15.43 13.71
CA ASP A 284 9.44 16.08 14.72
C ASP A 284 10.67 16.73 14.06
N ARG A 285 10.73 18.06 14.12
CA ARG A 285 11.77 18.86 13.45
C ARG A 285 13.21 18.44 13.82
N ASN A 286 13.41 17.92 15.03
CA ASN A 286 14.70 17.48 15.54
C ASN A 286 15.00 16.00 15.26
N CYS A 287 14.06 15.27 14.67
CA CYS A 287 14.21 13.85 14.36
C CYS A 287 15.00 13.63 13.06
N LEU A 288 16.03 12.79 13.12
CA LEU A 288 16.83 12.37 11.97
C LEU A 288 16.27 11.10 11.34
N THR A 289 15.97 10.11 12.18
CA THR A 289 15.42 8.81 11.77
C THR A 289 14.27 8.42 12.69
N CYS A 290 13.24 7.82 12.10
CA CYS A 290 12.04 7.37 12.79
C CYS A 290 11.89 5.85 12.67
N SER A 291 10.95 5.29 13.42
CA SER A 291 10.78 3.84 13.58
C SER A 291 10.58 3.11 12.27
N SER A 292 11.20 1.93 12.14
CA SER A 292 10.97 1.01 11.02
C SER A 292 9.60 0.33 11.07
N SER A 293 8.88 0.44 12.18
CA SER A 293 7.45 0.05 12.27
C SER A 293 6.50 1.10 11.70
N PHE A 294 7.04 2.24 11.22
CA PHE A 294 6.29 3.40 10.71
C PHE A 294 5.39 4.08 11.76
N ASP A 295 5.49 3.70 13.03
CA ASP A 295 4.90 4.45 14.14
C ASP A 295 5.56 5.82 14.26
N ARG A 296 4.79 6.80 14.73
CA ARG A 296 5.25 8.19 14.98
C ARG A 296 6.19 8.24 16.18
N ILE A 297 7.37 7.65 16.01
CA ILE A 297 8.41 7.45 17.01
C ILE A 297 9.73 7.81 16.35
N CYS A 298 10.40 8.82 16.90
CA CYS A 298 11.77 9.13 16.57
C CYS A 298 12.73 8.15 17.25
N VAL A 299 13.73 7.68 16.52
CA VAL A 299 14.75 6.72 17.00
C VAL A 299 16.11 7.38 17.14
N THR A 300 16.41 8.41 16.34
CA THR A 300 17.65 9.18 16.47
C THR A 300 17.38 10.65 16.17
N CYS A 301 17.93 11.54 16.99
CA CYS A 301 17.84 12.99 16.81
C CYS A 301 18.99 13.53 15.95
N LYS A 302 18.76 14.68 15.30
CA LYS A 302 19.69 15.31 14.34
C LYS A 302 21.00 15.77 14.97
N ASN A 303 20.96 16.24 16.21
CA ASN A 303 22.11 16.81 16.91
C ASN A 303 22.30 16.15 18.28
N THR A 304 23.47 16.37 18.87
CA THR A 304 23.81 15.86 20.21
C THR A 304 23.16 16.68 21.33
N GLU A 305 22.32 17.66 21.01
CA GLU A 305 21.59 18.46 22.01
C GLU A 305 20.26 17.81 22.39
N ASN A 306 19.81 16.80 21.63
CA ASN A 306 18.54 16.13 21.84
C ASN A 306 18.69 14.61 21.73
N TYR A 307 17.80 13.88 22.39
CA TYR A 307 17.67 12.44 22.27
C TYR A 307 16.19 12.01 22.31
N PRO A 308 15.84 10.82 21.81
CA PRO A 308 14.48 10.31 21.84
C PRO A 308 14.01 10.02 23.26
N GLN A 309 12.93 10.68 23.66
CA GLN A 309 12.21 10.40 24.90
C GLN A 309 10.72 10.25 24.58
N ARG A 310 10.17 9.05 24.83
CA ARG A 310 8.78 8.69 24.47
C ARG A 310 8.46 8.94 22.99
N GLY A 311 9.42 8.64 22.11
CA GLY A 311 9.27 8.76 20.65
C GLY A 311 9.39 10.17 20.09
N LEU A 312 9.77 11.17 20.88
CA LEU A 312 10.04 12.53 20.42
C LEU A 312 11.44 12.96 20.85
N CYS A 313 12.11 13.77 20.03
CA CYS A 313 13.38 14.39 20.37
C CYS A 313 13.17 15.44 21.46
N LYS A 314 13.87 15.26 22.58
CA LYS A 314 13.88 16.18 23.72
C LYS A 314 15.30 16.59 24.06
N PRO A 315 15.49 17.80 24.60
CA PRO A 315 16.80 18.27 25.00
C PRO A 315 17.47 17.31 25.99
N CYS A 316 18.80 17.19 25.90
CA CYS A 316 19.61 16.51 26.90
C CYS A 316 19.38 17.10 28.30
N ASP A 317 19.68 16.32 29.33
CA ASP A 317 19.62 16.82 30.70
C ASP A 317 20.61 17.99 30.90
N LEU A 318 20.22 18.97 31.71
CA LEU A 318 21.03 20.17 31.97
C LEU A 318 22.39 19.84 32.62
N THR A 319 22.51 18.69 33.28
CA THR A 319 23.77 18.19 33.84
C THR A 319 24.75 17.69 32.78
N CYS A 320 24.31 17.39 31.55
CA CYS A 320 25.19 16.98 30.45
C CYS A 320 25.95 18.16 29.81
N GLY A 321 25.76 19.40 30.27
CA GLY A 321 26.45 20.57 29.68
C GLY A 321 26.05 20.86 28.22
N GLY A 322 24.91 20.33 27.77
CA GLY A 322 24.35 20.57 26.43
C GLY A 322 24.63 19.48 25.40
N SER A 323 25.34 18.39 25.74
CA SER A 323 25.61 17.31 24.78
C SER A 323 25.39 15.91 25.34
N CYS A 324 24.60 15.11 24.63
CA CYS A 324 24.32 13.71 24.88
C CYS A 324 24.22 12.91 23.58
N ASP A 325 24.32 11.58 23.69
CA ASP A 325 24.13 10.65 22.58
C ASP A 325 22.72 10.81 22.01
N SER A 326 22.63 11.07 20.70
CA SER A 326 21.38 11.43 20.05
C SER A 326 20.42 10.25 19.84
N THR A 327 20.76 9.05 20.33
CA THR A 327 19.93 7.84 20.25
C THR A 327 19.46 7.39 21.63
N ASN A 328 20.35 7.40 22.63
CA ASN A 328 20.04 6.87 23.97
C ASN A 328 20.08 7.93 25.10
N GLY A 329 20.52 9.16 24.79
CA GLY A 329 20.55 10.27 25.74
C GLY A 329 21.70 10.26 26.72
N THR A 330 22.64 9.32 26.64
CA THR A 330 23.80 9.25 27.54
C THR A 330 24.64 10.51 27.40
N CYS A 331 24.92 11.21 28.51
CA CYS A 331 25.67 12.48 28.47
C CYS A 331 27.05 12.27 27.84
N ILE A 332 27.43 13.04 26.81
CA ILE A 332 28.78 12.97 26.20
C ILE A 332 29.73 13.93 26.91
N THR A 333 29.18 15.02 27.43
CA THR A 333 29.88 16.01 28.27
C THR A 333 29.14 16.15 29.58
N CYS A 334 29.74 16.84 30.55
CA CYS A 334 29.02 17.28 31.74
C CYS A 334 29.12 18.80 31.89
N LYS A 335 28.15 19.37 32.59
CA LYS A 335 28.23 20.76 33.04
C LYS A 335 29.46 20.93 33.94
N LYS A 336 30.02 22.13 33.98
CA LYS A 336 31.09 22.48 34.95
C LYS A 336 30.69 22.01 36.36
N ASP A 337 31.65 21.40 37.06
CA ASP A 337 31.49 20.83 38.41
C ASP A 337 30.59 19.59 38.48
N PHE A 338 30.40 18.91 37.35
CA PHE A 338 29.75 17.60 37.25
C PHE A 338 30.67 16.59 36.57
N VAL A 339 30.51 15.33 36.93
CA VAL A 339 31.26 14.18 36.41
C VAL A 339 30.30 13.09 35.94
N PHE A 340 30.79 12.16 35.14
CA PHE A 340 29.98 11.03 34.70
C PHE A 340 29.58 10.13 35.88
N LYS A 341 28.33 9.65 35.85
CA LYS A 341 27.91 8.50 36.66
C LYS A 341 28.62 7.23 36.17
N LEU A 342 28.77 6.23 37.05
CA LEU A 342 29.26 4.91 36.68
C LEU A 342 28.16 3.86 36.95
N PRO A 343 27.60 3.20 35.91
CA PRO A 343 27.84 3.41 34.48
C PRO A 343 27.35 4.79 33.99
N GLN A 344 27.84 5.23 32.83
CA GLN A 344 27.44 6.51 32.21
C GLN A 344 25.94 6.48 31.90
N THR A 345 25.23 7.59 32.18
CA THR A 345 23.76 7.66 32.05
C THR A 345 23.33 8.95 31.35
N THR A 346 22.01 9.17 31.27
CA THR A 346 21.40 10.40 30.74
C THR A 346 21.57 11.62 31.66
N THR A 347 22.28 11.48 32.78
CA THR A 347 22.57 12.55 33.73
C THR A 347 24.01 12.43 34.24
N CYS A 348 24.61 13.58 34.55
CA CYS A 348 25.85 13.64 35.33
C CYS A 348 25.53 13.85 36.82
N GLU A 349 26.52 13.72 37.69
CA GLU A 349 26.40 14.04 39.12
C GLU A 349 27.49 15.02 39.56
N SER A 350 27.24 15.79 40.62
CA SER A 350 28.26 16.68 41.18
C SER A 350 29.37 15.88 41.85
N CYS A 351 30.60 16.41 41.90
CA CYS A 351 31.66 15.70 42.63
C CYS A 351 31.37 15.58 44.13
N THR A 352 30.58 16.47 44.73
CA THR A 352 30.12 16.34 46.12
C THR A 352 29.15 15.18 46.35
N THR A 353 28.44 14.73 45.32
CA THR A 353 27.56 13.54 45.37
C THR A 353 28.39 12.27 45.22
N PHE A 354 29.40 12.30 44.35
CA PHE A 354 30.33 11.21 44.13
C PHE A 354 31.24 10.96 45.33
N ASP A 355 31.82 12.02 45.91
CA ASP A 355 32.65 11.99 47.10
C ASP A 355 32.34 13.23 47.96
N ALA A 356 31.79 12.99 49.15
CA ALA A 356 31.35 14.02 50.08
C ALA A 356 32.50 14.92 50.59
N LYS A 357 33.76 14.51 50.41
CA LYS A 357 34.95 15.29 50.78
C LYS A 357 35.44 16.20 49.66
N CYS A 358 34.84 16.15 48.47
CA CYS A 358 35.16 17.09 47.40
C CYS A 358 34.58 18.47 47.72
N SER A 359 35.31 19.51 47.33
CA SER A 359 34.84 20.87 47.54
C SER A 359 33.63 21.20 46.66
N SER A 360 32.73 22.04 47.15
CA SER A 360 31.61 22.59 46.38
C SER A 360 31.99 23.85 45.61
N GLU A 361 33.24 24.29 45.69
CA GLU A 361 33.73 25.44 44.94
C GLU A 361 33.83 25.13 43.44
N SER A 362 33.72 26.16 42.60
CA SER A 362 33.84 25.98 41.16
C SER A 362 35.26 25.55 40.77
N GLY A 363 35.38 24.54 39.92
CA GLY A 363 36.64 23.90 39.51
C GLY A 363 37.04 22.72 40.38
N SER A 364 36.19 22.29 41.33
CA SER A 364 36.52 21.20 42.26
C SER A 364 36.46 19.82 41.62
N CYS A 365 35.72 19.66 40.52
CA CYS A 365 35.68 18.40 39.78
C CYS A 365 36.60 18.45 38.55
N SER A 366 37.04 17.29 38.08
CA SER A 366 37.89 17.17 36.89
C SER A 366 37.25 17.75 35.63
N SER A 367 38.06 18.42 34.80
CA SER A 367 37.63 19.02 33.53
C SER A 367 37.42 18.00 32.41
N ASP A 368 37.94 16.78 32.56
CA ASP A 368 37.69 15.64 31.65
C ASP A 368 36.41 14.86 32.00
N PHE A 369 35.63 15.35 32.98
CA PHE A 369 34.40 14.75 33.50
C PHE A 369 34.56 13.36 34.12
N THR A 370 35.79 12.88 34.30
CA THR A 370 36.06 11.65 35.05
C THR A 370 35.74 11.88 36.53
N ARG A 371 35.43 10.79 37.25
CA ARG A 371 35.10 10.80 38.68
C ARG A 371 36.35 11.10 39.52
N LYS A 372 36.78 12.36 39.50
CA LYS A 372 37.95 12.86 40.19
C LYS A 372 37.69 14.27 40.69
N CYS A 373 38.29 14.58 41.84
CA CYS A 373 38.27 15.89 42.43
C CYS A 373 39.64 16.55 42.28
N ASN A 374 39.63 17.80 41.85
CA ASN A 374 40.81 18.66 41.81
C ASN A 374 41.03 19.35 43.15
N LYS A 375 39.97 19.53 43.95
CA LYS A 375 40.01 20.22 45.23
C LYS A 375 39.08 19.56 46.24
N CYS A 376 39.58 19.34 47.45
CA CYS A 376 38.82 18.78 48.56
C CYS A 376 38.41 19.85 49.57
N ILE A 377 37.52 19.49 50.49
CA ILE A 377 37.21 20.29 51.67
C ILE A 377 38.43 20.37 52.60
N ALA A 378 38.38 21.25 53.60
CA ALA A 378 39.43 21.39 54.60
C ALA A 378 39.85 20.03 55.20
N ASN A 379 41.14 19.91 55.51
CA ASN A 379 41.79 18.70 56.06
C ASN A 379 41.82 17.49 55.12
N ASN A 380 41.56 17.67 53.83
CA ASN A 380 41.59 16.62 52.82
C ASN A 380 42.29 17.09 51.54
N TYR A 381 42.78 16.16 50.73
CA TYR A 381 43.35 16.42 49.42
C TYR A 381 43.12 15.23 48.46
N PRO A 382 43.15 15.44 47.13
CA PRO A 382 42.98 14.35 46.17
C PRO A 382 44.19 13.42 46.15
N ASP A 383 43.96 12.12 46.21
CA ASP A 383 45.01 11.12 46.00
C ASP A 383 45.32 10.92 44.51
N SER A 384 46.15 9.92 44.18
CA SER A 384 46.51 9.60 42.79
C SER A 384 45.33 9.10 41.94
N THR A 385 44.24 8.65 42.58
CA THR A 385 43.01 8.24 41.90
C THR A 385 42.07 9.43 41.67
N GLY A 386 42.30 10.56 42.35
CA GLY A 386 41.44 11.73 42.37
C GLY A 386 40.34 11.69 43.44
N MET A 387 40.42 10.75 44.38
CA MET A 387 39.52 10.65 45.54
C MET A 387 40.06 11.48 46.70
N CYS A 388 39.19 12.11 47.49
CA CYS A 388 39.63 12.93 48.61
C CYS A 388 39.99 12.08 49.84
N ILE A 389 41.26 12.13 50.23
CA ILE A 389 41.79 11.49 51.44
C ILE A 389 42.15 12.54 52.49
N ASN A 390 42.25 12.12 53.75
CA ASN A 390 42.61 13.03 54.84
C ASN A 390 44.08 13.47 54.70
N CYS A 391 44.39 14.70 55.14
CA CYS A 391 45.78 15.11 55.36
C CYS A 391 46.50 14.14 56.30
N ASP A 392 47.81 14.00 56.13
CA ASP A 392 48.60 13.16 57.03
C ASP A 392 48.53 13.67 58.47
N THR A 393 48.53 12.75 59.42
CA THR A 393 48.46 13.08 60.86
C THR A 393 49.63 13.93 61.33
N SER A 394 50.80 13.85 60.69
CA SER A 394 51.96 14.70 60.97
C SER A 394 51.75 16.16 60.55
N CYS A 395 50.77 16.48 59.69
CA CYS A 395 50.41 17.85 59.34
C CYS A 395 49.50 18.53 60.41
N GLY A 396 49.07 17.82 61.45
CA GLY A 396 48.08 18.35 62.41
C GLY A 396 46.69 18.53 61.79
N GLY A 397 46.41 17.80 60.70
CA GLY A 397 45.18 17.90 59.94
C GLY A 397 45.14 19.05 58.92
N GLN A 398 46.15 19.93 58.82
CA GLN A 398 46.13 21.03 57.85
C GLN A 398 47.12 20.79 56.69
N CYS A 399 46.57 20.65 55.50
CA CYS A 399 47.32 20.55 54.25
C CYS A 399 46.62 21.34 53.14
N ASP A 400 47.36 21.62 52.07
CA ASP A 400 46.80 22.19 50.85
C ASP A 400 45.77 21.24 50.25
N THR A 401 44.56 21.74 50.01
CA THR A 401 43.40 20.96 49.59
C THR A 401 43.47 20.41 48.16
N THR A 402 44.55 20.70 47.43
CA THR A 402 44.76 20.35 46.01
C THR A 402 45.88 19.32 45.87
N ASN A 403 46.94 19.41 46.69
CA ASN A 403 48.14 18.57 46.54
C ASN A 403 48.58 17.87 47.83
N GLY A 404 47.91 18.13 48.96
CA GLY A 404 48.18 17.46 50.23
C GLY A 404 49.42 17.94 50.97
N ILE A 405 50.17 18.92 50.45
CA ILE A 405 51.37 19.43 51.10
C ILE A 405 50.98 20.06 52.45
N CYS A 406 51.65 19.67 53.52
CA CYS A 406 51.37 20.18 54.86
C CYS A 406 51.51 21.72 54.90
N THR A 407 50.49 22.41 55.42
CA THR A 407 50.52 23.86 55.68
C THR A 407 50.84 24.17 57.14
N SER A 408 50.61 23.21 58.04
CA SER A 408 51.07 23.17 59.43
C SER A 408 51.65 21.80 59.75
N CYS A 409 52.23 21.64 60.94
CA CYS A 409 52.61 20.34 61.46
C CYS A 409 51.94 20.05 62.82
N SER A 410 51.82 18.77 63.15
CA SER A 410 51.46 18.33 64.49
C SER A 410 52.49 18.80 65.52
N PRO A 411 52.13 18.90 66.81
CA PRO A 411 53.09 19.25 67.86
C PRO A 411 54.38 18.41 67.77
N ASN A 412 55.51 19.08 67.98
CA ASN A 412 56.85 18.50 67.92
C ASN A 412 57.24 17.89 66.55
N HIS A 413 56.76 18.48 65.46
CA HIS A 413 57.17 18.17 64.08
C HIS A 413 57.58 19.47 63.36
N VAL A 414 58.43 19.33 62.35
CA VAL A 414 58.89 20.45 61.50
C VAL A 414 58.69 20.11 60.03
N PHE A 415 58.68 21.12 59.16
CA PHE A 415 58.70 20.87 57.71
C PHE A 415 60.00 20.18 57.28
N TYR A 416 59.93 19.38 56.22
CA TYR A 416 61.12 19.01 55.45
C TYR A 416 61.75 20.24 54.77
N ALA A 417 62.98 20.10 54.26
CA ALA A 417 63.67 21.19 53.54
C ALA A 417 62.84 21.69 52.35
N THR A 418 62.17 20.77 51.66
CA THR A 418 61.07 21.05 50.73
C THR A 418 59.80 20.55 51.40
N LYS A 419 58.74 21.37 51.46
CA LYS A 419 57.47 20.95 52.07
C LYS A 419 56.93 19.72 51.32
N THR A 420 56.41 18.75 52.06
CA THR A 420 55.85 17.51 51.51
C THR A 420 54.48 17.23 52.13
N ILE A 421 53.86 16.10 51.76
CA ILE A 421 52.59 15.64 52.33
C ILE A 421 52.71 15.13 53.78
N ILE A 422 53.93 15.04 54.31
CA ILE A 422 54.23 14.68 55.70
C ILE A 422 55.20 15.70 56.33
N CYS A 423 55.13 15.85 57.65
CA CYS A 423 56.12 16.59 58.43
C CYS A 423 57.16 15.65 59.05
N GLN A 424 58.36 16.17 59.26
CA GLN A 424 59.45 15.43 59.89
C GLN A 424 59.30 15.47 61.42
N PRO A 425 59.34 14.32 62.12
CA PRO A 425 59.40 14.30 63.57
C PRO A 425 60.64 15.04 64.09
N CYS A 426 60.52 15.74 65.23
CA CYS A 426 61.60 16.56 65.75
C CYS A 426 62.93 15.81 65.95
N GLU A 427 62.86 14.60 66.51
CA GLU A 427 64.04 13.76 66.73
C GLU A 427 64.71 13.27 65.44
N SER A 428 63.96 13.23 64.32
CA SER A 428 64.51 12.89 63.01
C SER A 428 65.18 14.08 62.33
N PHE A 429 64.76 15.31 62.65
CA PHE A 429 65.42 16.54 62.20
C PHE A 429 66.78 16.70 62.88
N ASP A 430 66.81 16.58 64.21
CA ASP A 430 68.02 16.57 65.02
C ASP A 430 67.80 15.65 66.22
N ARG A 431 68.65 14.62 66.34
CA ARG A 431 68.55 13.58 67.38
C ARG A 431 68.69 14.15 68.80
N ASN A 432 69.37 15.29 68.94
CA ASN A 432 69.60 15.99 70.20
C ASN A 432 68.53 17.05 70.50
N CYS A 433 67.54 17.21 69.61
CA CYS A 433 66.41 18.10 69.82
C CYS A 433 65.36 17.44 70.71
N GLU A 434 64.90 18.16 71.73
CA GLU A 434 63.81 17.72 72.60
C GLU A 434 62.47 18.30 72.12
N ARG A 435 62.47 19.60 71.79
CA ARG A 435 61.30 20.31 71.27
C ARG A 435 61.66 21.20 70.09
N CYS A 436 60.95 20.99 68.99
CA CYS A 436 61.10 21.78 67.78
C CYS A 436 60.22 23.03 67.78
N SER A 437 60.50 23.94 66.84
CA SER A 437 59.82 25.22 66.67
C SER A 437 58.30 25.08 66.58
N SER A 438 57.60 25.91 67.36
CA SER A 438 56.15 26.11 67.30
C SER A 438 55.68 26.74 65.96
N THR A 439 56.59 27.35 65.21
CA THR A 439 56.35 27.83 63.84
C THR A 439 56.56 26.75 62.77
N PHE A 440 56.89 25.52 63.18
CA PHE A 440 57.18 24.36 62.32
C PHE A 440 58.40 24.53 61.39
N GLU A 441 59.14 25.64 61.53
CA GLU A 441 60.45 25.81 60.91
C GLU A 441 61.43 24.74 61.40
N ARG A 442 62.41 24.40 60.58
CA ARG A 442 63.47 23.42 60.88
C ARG A 442 64.46 23.95 61.93
N LYS A 443 63.97 24.13 63.14
CA LYS A 443 64.70 24.69 64.28
C LYS A 443 64.26 23.99 65.57
N CYS A 444 65.21 23.84 66.49
CA CYS A 444 65.01 23.43 67.86
C CYS A 444 64.76 24.65 68.73
N GLU A 445 63.72 24.58 69.56
CA GLU A 445 63.51 25.52 70.66
C GLU A 445 64.18 24.99 71.94
N PHE A 446 64.23 23.67 72.13
CA PHE A 446 64.84 23.03 73.30
C PHE A 446 65.63 21.78 72.87
N CYS A 447 66.80 21.60 73.47
CA CYS A 447 67.70 20.49 73.23
C CYS A 447 67.76 19.57 74.45
N LYS A 448 68.02 18.28 74.19
CA LYS A 448 68.26 17.26 75.20
C LYS A 448 69.48 17.66 76.06
N ALA A 449 69.52 17.12 77.28
CA ALA A 449 70.61 17.38 78.23
C ALA A 449 72.00 17.16 77.59
N GLY A 450 72.92 18.10 77.84
CA GLY A 450 74.25 18.11 77.21
C GLY A 450 74.34 18.93 75.91
N TYR A 451 73.24 19.52 75.45
CA TYR A 451 73.18 20.33 74.23
C TYR A 451 72.41 21.64 74.44
N HIS A 452 72.70 22.66 73.63
CA HIS A 452 71.95 23.91 73.57
C HIS A 452 71.66 24.33 72.13
N VAL A 453 70.75 25.30 71.96
CA VAL A 453 70.32 25.75 70.63
C VAL A 453 71.42 26.64 70.03
N GLY A 454 71.95 26.23 68.87
CA GLY A 454 72.89 27.02 68.08
C GLY A 454 72.20 28.12 67.26
N THR A 455 72.97 29.03 66.67
CA THR A 455 72.46 30.17 65.87
C THR A 455 71.60 29.75 64.67
N ASN A 456 71.85 28.57 64.11
CA ASN A 456 71.08 28.00 63.01
C ASN A 456 69.83 27.24 63.47
N GLY A 457 69.54 27.22 64.78
CA GLY A 457 68.44 26.45 65.36
C GLY A 457 68.69 24.94 65.44
N ILE A 458 69.95 24.49 65.41
CA ILE A 458 70.35 23.08 65.56
C ILE A 458 70.98 22.90 66.95
N CYS A 459 70.79 21.74 67.57
CA CYS A 459 71.36 21.45 68.88
C CYS A 459 72.86 21.15 68.77
N ILE A 460 73.66 21.98 69.43
CA ILE A 460 75.11 21.84 69.52
C ILE A 460 75.52 21.47 70.94
N LEU A 461 76.63 20.73 71.07
CA LEU A 461 77.13 20.25 72.35
C LEU A 461 77.46 21.44 73.26
N CYS A 462 77.17 21.32 74.57
CA CYS A 462 77.64 22.29 75.56
C CYS A 462 79.17 22.50 75.45
N ASP A 463 79.63 23.69 75.85
CA ASP A 463 81.06 23.94 75.96
C ASP A 463 81.72 22.87 76.86
N PRO A 464 82.88 22.29 76.47
CA PRO A 464 83.56 21.25 77.25
C PRO A 464 83.84 21.66 78.71
N THR A 465 84.04 22.96 78.97
CA THR A 465 84.25 23.49 80.32
C THR A 465 83.01 23.36 81.22
N CYS A 466 81.81 23.19 80.64
CA CYS A 466 80.57 22.98 81.38
C CYS A 466 80.38 21.52 81.89
N ASN A 467 81.28 20.57 81.60
CA ASN A 467 81.11 19.14 81.94
C ASN A 467 79.76 18.56 81.44
N ASN A 468 79.35 18.91 80.22
CA ASN A 468 78.04 18.56 79.62
C ASN A 468 76.80 19.04 80.43
N LYS A 469 76.97 20.01 81.33
CA LYS A 469 75.88 20.63 82.10
C LYS A 469 75.69 22.06 81.64
N CYS A 470 74.87 22.25 80.61
CA CYS A 470 74.38 23.57 80.21
C CYS A 470 72.86 23.58 80.08
N GLU A 471 72.25 24.75 80.21
CA GLU A 471 70.80 24.96 80.09
C GLU A 471 70.40 25.21 78.63
N SER A 472 69.28 24.62 78.19
CA SER A 472 68.68 24.90 76.88
C SER A 472 67.50 25.87 77.04
N PRO A 473 67.33 26.90 76.17
CA PRO A 473 68.07 27.17 74.94
C PRO A 473 69.36 27.99 75.09
N SER A 474 69.64 28.53 76.27
CA SER A 474 70.62 29.61 76.47
C SER A 474 72.09 29.20 76.28
N GLY A 475 72.42 27.92 76.49
CA GLY A 475 73.80 27.42 76.50
C GLY A 475 74.59 27.79 77.75
N ASN A 476 73.97 28.42 78.75
CA ASN A 476 74.62 28.79 79.99
C ASN A 476 75.03 27.53 80.76
N CYS A 477 76.28 27.44 81.20
CA CYS A 477 76.72 26.32 82.03
C CYS A 477 75.92 26.31 83.35
N THR A 478 75.52 25.12 83.79
CA THR A 478 74.89 24.87 85.10
C THR A 478 75.81 24.02 86.00
N GLY A 479 76.96 23.60 85.48
CA GLY A 479 78.10 23.04 86.21
C GLY A 479 79.38 23.20 85.40
N CYS A 480 80.53 22.91 86.01
CA CYS A 480 81.83 23.01 85.37
C CYS A 480 82.72 21.79 85.66
N ILE A 481 83.74 21.58 84.83
CA ILE A 481 84.79 20.58 85.09
C ILE A 481 85.65 20.99 86.30
N GLN A 482 86.43 20.04 86.82
CA GLN A 482 87.34 20.28 87.95
C GLN A 482 88.33 21.41 87.63
N ASP A 483 88.63 22.28 88.61
CA ASP A 483 89.50 23.47 88.51
C ASP A 483 88.95 24.65 87.69
N TYR A 484 87.66 24.65 87.41
CA TYR A 484 86.94 25.76 86.81
C TYR A 484 85.84 26.27 87.75
N VAL A 485 85.61 27.59 87.77
CA VAL A 485 84.55 28.23 88.56
C VAL A 485 83.61 29.04 87.67
N MET A 486 82.33 29.03 88.03
CA MET A 486 81.28 29.80 87.36
C MET A 486 81.47 31.30 87.66
N ASN A 487 81.63 32.13 86.64
CA ASN A 487 81.59 33.60 86.76
C ASN A 487 80.49 34.15 85.85
N GLY A 488 79.30 34.32 86.43
CA GLY A 488 78.08 34.65 85.67
C GLY A 488 77.71 33.50 84.73
N THR A 489 77.61 33.77 83.43
CA THR A 489 77.31 32.78 82.38
C THR A 489 78.55 32.16 81.74
N LYS A 490 79.76 32.52 82.20
CA LYS A 490 81.04 32.03 81.65
C LYS A 490 81.79 31.18 82.67
N VAL A 491 82.58 30.23 82.17
CA VAL A 491 83.47 29.41 82.99
C VAL A 491 84.88 29.99 82.96
N LEU A 492 85.49 30.18 84.12
CA LEU A 492 86.87 30.65 84.24
C LEU A 492 87.77 29.54 84.80
N HIS A 493 88.92 29.35 84.16
CA HIS A 493 89.98 28.46 84.65
C HIS A 493 90.60 29.04 85.92
N VAL A 494 90.66 28.26 86.99
CA VAL A 494 91.34 28.65 88.23
C VAL A 494 92.85 28.48 88.02
N ILE A 495 93.53 29.56 87.64
CA ILE A 495 94.98 29.59 87.68
C ILE A 495 95.39 29.72 89.14
N ASN A 496 95.74 28.60 89.78
CA ASN A 496 96.48 28.61 91.04
C ASN A 496 97.92 29.09 90.79
N THR A 497 98.09 30.36 90.43
CA THR A 497 99.34 31.06 90.72
C THR A 497 99.21 31.60 92.12
N ILE A 498 99.81 30.90 93.08
CA ILE A 498 100.18 31.48 94.37
C ILE A 498 101.45 32.30 94.13
N PRO A 499 101.47 33.64 94.22
CA PRO A 499 102.70 34.35 94.52
C PRO A 499 102.80 34.43 96.04
N THR A 500 103.59 33.55 96.64
CA THR A 500 104.12 33.78 97.98
C THR A 500 105.08 34.98 97.90
N VAL A 501 104.60 36.18 98.22
CA VAL A 501 105.46 37.32 98.56
C VAL A 501 104.89 38.03 99.79
N TYR A 502 105.56 37.77 100.91
CA TYR A 502 105.96 38.68 101.99
C TYR A 502 105.03 39.82 102.47
N HIS A 503 104.83 39.77 103.79
CA HIS A 503 104.54 40.87 104.70
C HIS A 503 105.30 42.18 104.40
N ALA A 504 104.58 43.30 104.35
CA ALA A 504 104.91 44.61 104.96
C ALA A 504 103.71 45.57 104.68
N VAL A 505 102.81 45.83 105.64
CA VAL A 505 102.83 46.92 106.64
C VAL A 505 102.51 48.31 106.06
N LEU A 506 101.33 48.84 106.46
CA LEU A 506 100.92 50.24 106.75
C LEU A 506 99.47 50.50 106.25
N MET A 507 98.46 50.34 107.11
CA MET A 507 97.89 51.35 108.02
C MET A 507 97.07 52.46 107.34
N GLY A 508 95.81 52.62 107.80
CA GLY A 508 94.97 53.82 107.62
C GLY A 508 93.55 53.50 107.16
N ARG A 509 92.65 52.96 108.00
CA ARG A 509 91.69 53.66 108.90
C ARG A 509 90.77 54.71 108.25
N GLY A 510 89.46 54.51 108.46
CA GLY A 510 88.40 55.53 108.53
C GLY A 510 87.27 55.29 107.52
N ILE A 511 86.17 54.56 107.84
CA ILE A 511 84.98 54.96 108.65
C ILE A 511 84.25 56.13 107.94
N VAL A 512 82.96 56.08 107.57
CA VAL A 512 81.75 55.47 108.15
C VAL A 512 80.98 54.65 107.11
#